data_AF-A0A1H1VS13-F1
#
_entry.id   AF-A0A1H1VS13-F1
#
_cell.length_a   1.000
_cell.length_b   1.000
_cell.length_c   1.000
_cell.angle_alpha   90.00
_cell.angle_beta   90.00
_cell.angle_gamma   90.00
#
_symmetry.space_group_name_H-M   'P 1'
#
loop_
_entity.id
_entity.type
_entity.pdbx_description
1 polymer ?
#
loop_
_entity_poly.entity_id
_entity_poly.type
_entity_poly.pdbx_seq_one_letter_code
_entity_poly.pdbx_strand_id
1 'polypeptide(L)'
;MRKFVAPMAAAFLALALAACGGTDNAAEDATAETVEGPAEEALSDVTEEPVADPAIEEPVAEETSDPVNEQTANEAGDNAADVAAEIEAAEAMLGDVEAAAAAARDDLENE
;
A
#
# COMPACT_ATOMS: atom_id res chain seq x y z
N MET A 1 29.91 26.11 -33.14
CA MET A 1 28.86 25.19 -33.66
C MET A 1 28.63 23.99 -32.72
N ARG A 2 28.36 24.23 -31.43
CA ARG A 2 28.13 23.16 -30.43
C ARG A 2 26.78 23.28 -29.70
N LYS A 3 25.94 24.25 -30.10
CA LYS A 3 24.71 24.62 -29.39
C LYS A 3 23.46 23.84 -29.81
N PHE A 4 23.58 22.99 -30.84
CA PHE A 4 22.45 22.25 -31.43
C PHE A 4 22.49 20.75 -31.14
N VAL A 5 23.45 20.27 -30.34
CA VAL A 5 23.59 18.83 -30.01
C VAL A 5 22.64 18.42 -28.88
N ALA A 6 22.28 19.34 -27.98
CA ALA A 6 21.41 19.07 -26.83
C ALA A 6 19.95 18.69 -27.19
N PRO A 7 19.24 19.37 -28.11
CA PRO A 7 17.82 19.06 -28.37
C PRO A 7 17.62 17.70 -29.07
N MET A 8 18.62 17.21 -29.81
CA MET A 8 18.51 15.95 -30.57
C MET A 8 18.63 14.70 -29.66
N ALA A 9 19.39 14.80 -28.56
CA ALA A 9 19.50 13.71 -27.59
C ALA A 9 18.21 13.55 -26.75
N ALA A 10 17.53 14.66 -26.44
CA ALA A 10 16.27 14.64 -25.69
C ALA A 10 15.13 13.99 -26.49
N ALA A 11 15.10 14.18 -27.81
CA ALA A 11 14.09 13.58 -28.68
C ALA A 11 14.21 12.04 -28.76
N PHE A 12 15.43 11.49 -28.75
CA PHE A 12 15.66 10.05 -28.74
C PHE A 12 15.25 9.40 -27.40
N LEU A 13 15.48 10.10 -26.28
CA LEU A 13 15.04 9.61 -24.97
C LEU A 13 13.51 9.56 -24.87
N ALA A 14 12.80 10.57 -25.39
CA ALA A 14 11.34 10.58 -25.40
C ALA A 14 10.74 9.47 -26.27
N LEU A 15 11.34 9.20 -27.44
CA LEU A 15 10.88 8.12 -28.33
C LEU A 15 11.19 6.72 -27.77
N ALA A 16 12.30 6.57 -27.06
CA ALA A 16 12.66 5.33 -26.36
C ALA A 16 11.79 5.09 -25.11
N LEU A 17 11.40 6.14 -24.39
CA LEU A 17 10.48 6.04 -23.24
C LEU A 17 9.05 5.70 -23.69
N ALA A 18 8.60 6.24 -24.83
CA ALA A 18 7.32 5.88 -25.44
C ALA A 18 7.31 4.44 -26.00
N ALA A 19 8.46 3.92 -26.44
CA ALA A 19 8.59 2.55 -26.94
C ALA A 19 8.89 1.50 -25.84
N CYS A 20 9.39 1.93 -24.68
CA CYS A 20 9.76 1.05 -23.55
C CYS A 20 8.79 1.16 -22.35
N GLY A 21 7.78 2.02 -22.43
CA GLY A 21 6.88 2.32 -21.29
C GLY A 21 5.51 2.84 -21.69
N GLY A 22 4.94 2.32 -22.78
CA GLY A 22 3.50 2.45 -23.02
C GLY A 22 2.75 1.70 -21.93
N THR A 23 1.94 2.42 -21.15
CA THR A 23 1.13 1.87 -20.05
C THR A 23 -0.10 1.13 -20.58
N ASP A 24 0.04 0.39 -21.69
CA ASP A 24 -0.96 -0.62 -22.03
C ASP A 24 -0.92 -1.63 -20.89
N ASN A 25 -1.93 -1.54 -20.04
CA ASN A 25 -2.10 -2.40 -18.88
C ASN A 25 -2.49 -3.79 -19.40
N ALA A 26 -1.50 -4.59 -19.80
CA ALA A 26 -1.70 -5.99 -20.17
C ALA A 26 -2.33 -6.82 -19.03
N ALA A 27 -2.44 -6.25 -17.82
CA ALA A 27 -3.15 -6.84 -16.70
C ALA A 27 -4.68 -6.88 -16.88
N GLU A 28 -5.30 -6.04 -17.72
CA GLU A 28 -6.76 -6.09 -17.94
C GLU A 28 -7.19 -7.33 -18.74
N ASP A 29 -6.39 -7.77 -19.71
CA ASP A 29 -6.67 -8.96 -20.54
C ASP A 29 -6.14 -10.26 -19.89
N ALA A 30 -5.38 -10.13 -18.80
CA ALA A 30 -4.85 -11.23 -17.99
C ALA A 30 -5.58 -11.33 -16.65
N THR A 31 -6.91 -11.15 -16.64
CA THR A 31 -7.75 -11.61 -15.54
C THR A 31 -7.79 -13.14 -15.62
N ALA A 32 -6.73 -13.79 -15.13
CA ALA A 32 -6.76 -15.23 -14.94
C ALA A 32 -7.95 -15.55 -14.03
N GLU A 33 -8.87 -16.41 -14.48
CA GLU A 33 -9.92 -16.95 -13.64
C GLU A 33 -9.31 -17.39 -12.31
N THR A 34 -9.94 -16.98 -11.20
CA THR A 34 -9.49 -17.42 -9.89
C THR A 34 -9.64 -18.93 -9.78
N VAL A 35 -8.85 -19.53 -8.90
CA VAL A 35 -8.84 -21.00 -8.72
C VAL A 35 -10.14 -21.54 -8.12
N GLU A 36 -11.10 -20.68 -7.72
CA GLU A 36 -12.44 -21.09 -7.28
C GLU A 36 -13.09 -22.09 -8.24
N GLY A 37 -13.33 -21.75 -9.51
CA GLY A 37 -14.05 -22.63 -10.45
C GLY A 37 -13.46 -24.05 -10.55
N PRO A 38 -12.15 -24.20 -10.85
CA PRO A 38 -11.49 -25.50 -10.89
C PRO A 38 -11.46 -26.23 -9.54
N ALA A 39 -11.40 -25.51 -8.41
CA ALA A 39 -11.38 -26.12 -7.09
C ALA A 39 -12.77 -26.65 -6.69
N GLU A 40 -13.83 -25.88 -6.92
CA GLU A 40 -15.20 -26.32 -6.69
C GLU A 40 -15.56 -27.54 -7.55
N GLU A 41 -15.16 -27.56 -8.83
CA GLU A 41 -15.42 -28.71 -9.70
C GLU A 41 -14.66 -29.96 -9.23
N ALA A 42 -13.40 -29.81 -8.81
CA ALA A 42 -12.63 -30.93 -8.24
C ALA A 42 -13.21 -31.48 -6.93
N LEU A 43 -13.90 -30.65 -6.15
CA LEU A 43 -14.55 -31.04 -4.89
C LEU A 43 -15.99 -31.53 -5.09
N SER A 44 -16.60 -31.35 -6.26
CA SER A 44 -18.02 -31.65 -6.51
C SER A 44 -18.39 -33.14 -6.38
N ASP A 45 -17.44 -34.03 -6.64
CA ASP A 45 -17.61 -35.49 -6.52
C ASP A 45 -17.31 -36.03 -5.10
N VAL A 46 -16.75 -35.20 -4.21
CA VAL A 46 -16.45 -35.59 -2.82
C VAL A 46 -17.72 -35.52 -1.99
N THR A 47 -18.24 -36.68 -1.61
CA THR A 47 -19.49 -36.81 -0.83
C THR A 47 -19.29 -37.47 0.52
N GLU A 48 -18.06 -37.92 0.78
CA GLU A 48 -17.66 -38.60 2.00
C GLU A 48 -17.69 -37.64 3.19
N GLU A 49 -18.25 -38.11 4.31
CA GLU A 49 -18.08 -37.41 5.57
C GLU A 49 -16.61 -37.49 6.03
N PRO A 50 -16.07 -36.41 6.60
CA PRO A 50 -14.71 -36.41 7.12
C PRO A 50 -14.55 -37.51 8.17
N VAL A 51 -13.61 -38.43 7.94
CA VAL A 51 -13.29 -39.51 8.88
C VAL A 51 -12.29 -38.98 9.91
N ALA A 52 -12.55 -39.25 11.19
CA ALA A 52 -11.62 -38.90 12.26
C ALA A 52 -10.28 -39.63 12.08
N ASP A 53 -9.17 -38.87 12.12
CA ASP A 53 -7.82 -39.45 12.14
C ASP A 53 -7.57 -40.08 13.52
N PRO A 54 -7.35 -41.41 13.62
CA PRO A 54 -7.11 -42.07 14.91
C PRO A 54 -5.80 -41.63 15.58
N ALA A 55 -4.88 -40.96 14.87
CA ALA A 55 -3.67 -40.37 15.45
C ALA A 55 -3.93 -39.02 16.15
N ILE A 56 -5.11 -38.44 15.97
CA ILE A 56 -5.53 -37.20 16.63
C ILE A 56 -6.47 -37.59 17.78
N GLU A 57 -5.88 -37.81 18.97
CA GLU A 57 -6.63 -38.23 20.16
C GLU A 57 -7.50 -37.12 20.77
N GLU A 58 -7.20 -35.85 20.48
CA GLU A 58 -8.00 -34.68 20.88
C GLU A 58 -8.04 -33.64 19.76
N PRO A 59 -9.18 -32.95 19.54
CA PRO A 59 -9.19 -31.75 18.71
C PRO A 59 -8.18 -30.76 19.29
N VAL A 60 -7.32 -30.19 18.44
CA VAL A 60 -6.47 -29.07 18.84
C VAL A 60 -7.43 -27.98 19.31
N ALA A 61 -7.38 -27.64 20.59
CA ALA A 61 -8.20 -26.56 21.13
C ALA A 61 -7.98 -25.32 20.26
N GLU A 62 -9.06 -24.66 19.86
CA GLU A 62 -8.90 -23.37 19.18
C GLU A 62 -8.09 -22.46 20.09
N GLU A 63 -6.96 -21.97 19.58
CA GLU A 63 -6.16 -20.93 20.24
C GLU A 63 -6.98 -19.63 20.24
N THR A 64 -7.90 -19.52 21.19
CA THR A 64 -8.53 -18.23 21.48
C THR A 64 -7.49 -17.39 22.19
N SER A 65 -7.03 -16.32 21.55
CA SER A 65 -6.17 -15.34 22.21
C SER A 65 -6.86 -14.82 23.48
N ASP A 66 -6.09 -14.67 24.56
CA ASP A 66 -6.61 -14.13 25.81
C ASP A 66 -7.27 -12.76 25.59
N PRO A 67 -8.38 -12.45 26.30
CA PRO A 67 -8.99 -11.14 26.20
C PRO A 67 -7.99 -10.06 26.64
N VAL A 68 -7.81 -9.05 25.79
CA VAL A 68 -7.01 -7.86 26.13
C VAL A 68 -7.62 -7.23 27.38
N ASN A 69 -6.82 -7.03 28.42
CA ASN A 69 -7.32 -6.43 29.64
C ASN A 69 -7.61 -4.93 29.45
N GLU A 70 -8.49 -4.38 30.28
CA GLU A 70 -8.94 -2.99 30.20
C GLU A 70 -7.80 -1.98 30.35
N GLN A 71 -6.79 -2.29 31.17
CA GLN A 71 -5.61 -1.43 31.33
C GLN A 71 -4.83 -1.32 30.01
N THR A 72 -4.57 -2.43 29.33
CA THR A 72 -3.88 -2.47 28.03
C THR A 72 -4.69 -1.76 26.95
N ALA A 73 -6.01 -1.90 26.96
CA ALA A 73 -6.88 -1.20 26.02
C ALA A 73 -6.85 0.33 26.24
N ASN A 74 -6.89 0.78 27.49
CA ASN A 74 -6.82 2.20 27.83
C ASN A 74 -5.45 2.79 27.48
N GLU A 75 -4.36 2.10 27.80
CA GLU A 75 -3.00 2.55 27.49
C GLU A 75 -2.77 2.65 25.97
N ALA A 76 -3.34 1.76 25.17
CA ALA A 76 -3.33 1.88 23.71
C ALA A 76 -4.13 3.12 23.22
N GLY A 77 -5.27 3.41 23.85
CA GLY A 77 -6.07 4.59 23.55
C GLY A 77 -5.36 5.90 23.87
N ASP A 78 -4.73 5.99 25.04
CA ASP A 78 -3.96 7.16 25.47
C ASP A 78 -2.77 7.41 24.53
N ASN A 79 -2.02 6.37 24.19
CA ASN A 79 -0.91 6.47 23.22
C ASN A 79 -1.38 6.95 21.83
N ALA A 80 -2.55 6.50 21.37
CA ALA A 80 -3.10 6.95 20.10
C ALA A 80 -3.50 8.43 20.13
N ALA A 81 -4.06 8.90 21.25
CA ALA A 81 -4.40 10.31 21.44
C ALA A 81 -3.16 11.20 21.47
N ASP A 82 -2.09 10.76 22.15
CA ASP A 82 -0.82 11.49 22.21
C ASP A 82 -0.18 11.63 20.83
N VAL A 83 -0.15 10.56 20.04
CA VAL A 83 0.36 10.60 18.66
C VAL A 83 -0.47 11.53 17.78
N ALA A 84 -1.80 11.52 17.91
CA ALA A 84 -2.66 12.43 17.15
C ALA A 84 -2.34 13.90 17.48
N ALA A 85 -2.18 14.23 18.76
CA ALA A 85 -1.81 15.57 19.19
C ALA A 85 -0.43 16.00 18.67
N GLU A 86 0.55 15.08 18.65
CA GLU A 86 1.89 15.36 18.13
C GLU A 86 1.89 15.60 16.62
N ILE A 87 1.07 14.87 15.85
CA ILE A 87 0.88 15.09 14.41
C ILE A 87 0.26 16.47 14.15
N GLU A 88 -0.81 16.85 14.86
CA GLU A 88 -1.44 18.16 14.71
C GLU A 88 -0.46 19.31 15.00
N ALA A 89 0.38 19.15 16.03
CA ALA A 89 1.43 20.12 16.34
C ALA A 89 2.49 20.20 15.23
N ALA A 90 2.89 19.07 14.65
CA ALA A 90 3.85 19.03 13.56
C ALA A 90 3.30 19.66 12.27
N GLU A 91 2.03 19.43 11.94
CA GLU A 91 1.36 20.04 10.79
C GLU A 91 1.26 21.56 10.92
N ALA A 92 0.96 22.07 12.12
CA ALA A 92 0.96 23.51 12.39
C ALA A 92 2.34 24.14 12.12
N MET A 93 3.42 23.50 12.60
CA MET A 93 4.77 23.98 12.36
C MET A 93 5.17 23.93 10.87
N LEU A 94 4.73 22.90 10.13
CA LEU A 94 4.98 22.79 8.69
C LEU A 94 4.24 23.90 7.93
N GLY A 95 3.01 24.22 8.30
CA GLY A 95 2.24 25.32 7.71
C GLY A 95 2.93 26.68 7.89
N ASP A 96 3.48 26.94 9.09
CA ASP A 96 4.24 28.16 9.37
C ASP A 96 5.53 28.26 8.54
N VAL A 97 6.24 27.14 8.36
CA VAL A 97 7.44 27.07 7.52
C VAL A 97 7.11 27.28 6.05
N GLU A 98 5.99 26.73 5.57
CA GLU A 98 5.56 26.88 4.18
C GLU A 98 5.11 28.32 3.88
N ALA A 99 4.43 28.98 4.82
CA ALA A 99 4.08 30.39 4.73
C ALA A 99 5.34 31.29 4.68
N ALA A 100 6.35 31.00 5.52
CA ALA A 100 7.62 31.72 5.50
C ALA A 100 8.40 31.49 4.19
N ALA A 101 8.40 30.27 3.66
CA ALA A 101 9.04 29.95 2.39
C ALA A 101 8.34 30.60 1.19
N ALA A 102 7.00 30.71 1.21
CA ALA A 102 6.24 31.41 0.20
C ALA A 102 6.56 32.91 0.16
N ALA A 103 6.63 33.56 1.34
CA ALA A 103 7.02 34.96 1.44
C ALA A 103 8.45 35.21 0.92
N ALA A 104 9.39 34.32 1.24
CA ALA A 104 10.77 34.42 0.74
C ALA A 104 10.90 34.23 -0.78
N ARG A 105 10.00 33.46 -1.41
CA ARG A 105 9.97 33.30 -2.87
C ARG A 105 9.42 34.54 -3.58
N ASP A 106 8.35 35.14 -3.04
CA ASP A 106 7.74 36.35 -3.61
C ASP A 106 8.70 37.54 -3.61
N ASP A 107 9.52 37.68 -2.56
CA ASP A 107 10.57 38.71 -2.52
C ASP A 107 11.64 38.52 -3.61
N LEU A 108 11.96 37.26 -3.98
CA LEU A 108 13.00 36.95 -4.98
C LEU A 108 12.51 37.14 -6.43
N GLU A 109 11.21 37.01 -6.69
CA GLU A 109 10.61 37.16 -8.02
C GLU A 109 10.31 38.63 -8.38
N ASN A 110 10.32 39.54 -7.39
CA ASN A 110 10.03 40.97 -7.56
C ASN A 110 11.29 41.88 -7.62
N GLU A 111 12.51 41.32 -7.62
CA GLU A 111 13.79 42.01 -7.91
C GLU A 111 14.25 41.86 -9.37
#